data_AF-A0A516PVV4-F1
#
_entry.id   AF-A0A516PVV4-F1
#
_cell.length_a   1.000
_cell.length_b   1.000
_cell.length_c   1.000
_cell.angle_alpha   90.00
_cell.angle_beta   90.00
_cell.angle_gamma   90.00
#
_symmetry.space_group_name_H-M   'P 1'
#
loop_
_entity.id
_entity.type
_entity.pdbx_description
1 polymer ?
#
loop_
_entity_poly.entity_id
_entity_poly.type
_entity_poly.pdbx_seq_one_letter_code
_entity_poly.pdbx_strand_id
1 'polypeptide(L)'
;MSTNDGGPAGSATFAQFQDYVKKLEQDRGFAGESVLQKCLLLGEEVGELFRSVRKTSGVGVDVATEHQENPAHEMADILIVLATIANRLDIDLGEAIRAKEQINASRRWS
;
A
#
# COMPACT_ATOMS: atom_id res chain seq x y z
N MET A 1 -30.75 4.98 -8.00
CA MET A 1 -29.74 3.89 -7.95
C MET A 1 -28.54 4.45 -7.22
N SER A 2 -28.34 4.04 -5.97
CA SER A 2 -27.28 4.56 -5.11
C SER A 2 -26.04 3.70 -5.27
N THR A 3 -24.94 4.24 -5.79
CA THR A 3 -23.59 3.72 -5.56
C THR A 3 -23.00 4.50 -4.40
N ASN A 4 -23.06 3.88 -3.22
CA ASN A 4 -22.41 4.35 -2.01
C ASN A 4 -20.94 3.98 -2.12
N ASP A 5 -20.11 4.86 -2.71
CA ASP A 5 -18.66 4.72 -2.73
C ASP A 5 -18.14 4.97 -1.31
N GLY A 6 -18.21 3.92 -0.48
CA GLY A 6 -17.91 3.90 0.95
C GLY A 6 -16.42 4.08 1.27
N GLY A 7 -15.79 5.12 0.75
CA GLY A 7 -14.53 5.62 1.28
C GLY A 7 -14.75 6.19 2.69
N PRO A 8 -13.83 5.99 3.64
CA PRO A 8 -14.00 6.50 4.99
C PRO A 8 -14.08 8.03 4.99
N ALA A 9 -15.20 8.57 5.47
CA ALA A 9 -15.37 9.99 5.75
C ALA A 9 -14.64 10.32 7.08
N GLY A 10 -13.50 10.99 6.97
CA GLY A 10 -12.60 11.33 8.10
C GLY A 10 -11.22 10.69 7.95
N SER A 11 -10.19 11.26 8.60
CA SER A 11 -8.84 10.66 8.58
C SER A 11 -8.90 9.26 9.22
N ALA A 12 -8.71 8.21 8.42
CA ALA A 12 -8.74 6.84 8.89
C ALA A 12 -7.53 6.53 9.78
N THR A 13 -7.74 5.77 10.86
CA THR A 13 -6.64 5.21 11.64
C THR A 13 -6.03 4.01 10.94
N PHE A 14 -4.80 3.61 11.33
CA PHE A 14 -4.20 2.38 10.82
C PHE A 14 -5.05 1.13 11.10
N ALA A 15 -5.70 1.07 12.27
CA ALA A 15 -6.61 -0.03 12.60
C ALA A 15 -7.81 -0.07 11.62
N GLN A 16 -8.45 1.07 11.37
CA GLN A 16 -9.56 1.15 10.40
C GLN A 16 -9.10 0.79 8.99
N PHE A 17 -7.90 1.19 8.59
CA PHE A 17 -7.33 0.84 7.30
C PHE A 17 -7.04 -0.67 7.20
N GLN A 18 -6.45 -1.27 8.22
CA GLN A 18 -6.20 -2.71 8.29
C GLN A 18 -7.50 -3.52 8.23
N ASP A 19 -8.56 -3.09 8.93
CA ASP A 19 -9.89 -3.70 8.86
C ASP A 19 -10.52 -3.58 7.47
N TYR A 20 -10.41 -2.40 6.86
CA TYR A 20 -10.86 -2.17 5.48
C TYR A 20 -10.17 -3.13 4.50
N VAL A 21 -8.84 -3.25 4.58
CA VAL A 21 -8.06 -4.14 3.70
C VAL A 21 -8.41 -5.61 3.94
N LYS A 22 -8.62 -6.01 5.20
CA LYS A 22 -9.05 -7.37 5.54
C LYS A 22 -10.40 -7.71 4.89
N LYS A 23 -11.35 -6.78 4.90
CA LYS A 23 -12.64 -6.95 4.23
C LYS A 23 -12.48 -6.98 2.71
N LEU A 24 -11.65 -6.09 2.15
CA LEU A 24 -11.36 -6.03 0.72
C LEU A 24 -10.82 -7.37 0.19
N GLU A 25 -9.91 -8.01 0.92
CA GLU A 25 -9.35 -9.32 0.59
C GLU A 25 -10.41 -10.44 0.58
N GLN A 26 -11.37 -10.39 1.50
CA GLN A 26 -12.49 -11.33 1.54
C GLN A 26 -13.42 -11.12 0.34
N ASP A 27 -13.81 -9.87 0.09
CA ASP A 27 -14.75 -9.50 -0.97
C ASP A 27 -14.17 -9.81 -2.37
N ARG A 28 -12.84 -9.69 -2.54
CA ARG A 28 -12.14 -9.99 -3.80
C ARG A 28 -11.67 -11.46 -3.94
N GLY A 29 -11.86 -12.29 -2.91
CA GLY A 29 -11.48 -13.71 -2.95
C GLY A 29 -9.99 -14.00 -2.81
N PHE A 30 -9.20 -13.04 -2.30
CA PHE A 30 -7.74 -13.18 -2.11
C PHE A 30 -7.32 -13.66 -0.71
N ALA A 31 -8.27 -13.87 0.19
CA ALA A 31 -8.03 -14.31 1.56
C ALA A 31 -7.23 -15.61 1.69
N GLY A 32 -7.19 -16.45 0.64
CA GLY A 32 -6.45 -17.71 0.63
C GLY A 32 -4.99 -17.63 0.17
N GLU A 33 -4.52 -16.46 -0.31
CA GLU A 33 -3.12 -16.33 -0.74
C GLU A 33 -2.17 -16.41 0.47
N SER A 34 -0.92 -16.80 0.23
CA SER A 34 0.12 -16.85 1.26
C SER A 34 0.81 -15.49 1.48
N VAL A 35 1.45 -15.31 2.64
CA VAL A 35 2.28 -14.11 2.90
C VAL A 35 3.36 -13.95 1.83
N LEU A 36 3.99 -15.05 1.39
CA LEU A 36 5.00 -15.03 0.33
C LEU A 36 4.44 -14.44 -0.97
N GLN A 37 3.25 -14.86 -1.40
CA GLN A 37 2.61 -14.31 -2.61
C GLN A 37 2.37 -12.81 -2.48
N LYS A 38 1.95 -12.31 -1.31
CA LYS A 38 1.77 -10.87 -1.09
C LYS A 38 3.09 -10.11 -1.04
N CYS A 39 4.18 -10.71 -0.54
CA CYS A 39 5.50 -10.09 -0.64
C CYS A 39 5.97 -9.97 -2.09
N LEU A 40 5.68 -10.95 -2.94
CA LEU A 40 5.98 -10.86 -4.38
C LEU A 40 5.15 -9.74 -5.04
N LEU A 41 3.85 -9.69 -4.75
CA LEU A 41 2.96 -8.62 -5.21
C LEU A 41 3.44 -7.24 -4.74
N LEU A 42 3.88 -7.10 -3.49
CA LEU A 42 4.46 -5.84 -2.99
C LEU A 42 5.66 -5.39 -3.82
N GLY A 43 6.49 -6.33 -4.27
CA GLY A 43 7.62 -6.03 -5.16
C GLY A 43 7.16 -5.55 -6.54
N GLU A 44 6.05 -6.07 -7.04
CA GLU A 44 5.40 -5.63 -8.28
C GLU A 44 4.93 -4.18 -8.16
N GLU A 45 4.12 -3.86 -7.13
CA GLU A 45 3.59 -2.49 -6.91
C GLU A 45 4.71 -1.44 -6.74
N VAL A 46 5.80 -1.81 -6.05
CA VAL A 46 6.99 -0.94 -5.94
C VAL A 46 7.66 -0.72 -7.29
N GLY A 47 7.71 -1.74 -8.15
CA GLY A 47 8.21 -1.63 -9.51
C GLY A 47 7.36 -0.70 -10.39
N GLU A 48 6.04 -0.77 -10.23
CA GLU A 48 5.09 0.13 -10.92
C GLU A 48 5.25 1.58 -10.43
N LEU A 49 5.44 1.79 -9.13
CA LEU A 49 5.80 3.10 -8.57
C LEU A 49 7.10 3.65 -9.20
N PHE A 50 8.14 2.83 -9.32
CA PHE A 50 9.39 3.29 -9.95
C PHE A 50 9.18 3.68 -11.42
N ARG A 51 8.37 2.93 -12.15
CA ARG A 51 8.06 3.20 -13.55
C ARG A 51 7.24 4.50 -13.70
N SER A 52 6.25 4.72 -12.85
CA SER A 52 5.42 5.93 -12.85
C SER A 52 6.22 7.18 -12.47
N VAL A 53 7.11 7.09 -11.48
CA VAL A 53 8.04 8.17 -11.10
C VAL A 53 9.04 8.48 -12.22
N ARG A 54 9.58 7.46 -12.89
CA ARG A 54 10.49 7.66 -14.03
C ARG A 54 9.80 8.40 -15.17
N LYS A 55 8.56 8.02 -15.50
CA LYS A 55 7.73 8.69 -16.52
C LYS A 55 7.48 10.16 -16.15
N THR A 56 7.05 10.44 -14.92
CA THR A 56 6.79 11.82 -14.45
C THR A 56 8.05 12.67 -14.33
N SER A 57 9.23 12.07 -14.15
CA SER A 57 10.52 12.78 -14.08
C SER A 57 11.12 13.14 -15.45
N GLY A 58 10.50 12.75 -16.57
CA GLY A 58 10.97 13.06 -17.93
C GLY A 58 12.23 12.30 -18.38
N VAL A 59 12.65 11.28 -17.65
CA VAL A 59 13.86 10.49 -17.96
C VAL A 59 13.52 9.37 -18.95
N GLY A 60 13.77 9.62 -20.24
CA GLY A 60 13.82 8.61 -21.30
C GLY A 60 12.53 7.84 -21.54
N VAL A 61 11.47 8.53 -21.97
CA VAL A 61 10.21 7.89 -22.38
C VAL A 61 9.67 8.48 -23.70
N ASP A 62 9.54 7.61 -24.70
CA ASP A 62 8.66 7.78 -25.86
C ASP A 62 7.20 7.66 -25.39
N VAL A 63 6.39 8.68 -25.63
CA VAL A 63 5.09 8.95 -24.99
C VAL A 63 3.95 8.06 -25.51
N ALA A 64 4.24 6.83 -25.93
CA ALA A 64 3.33 6.02 -26.75
C ALA A 64 2.54 4.93 -26.01
N THR A 65 2.56 4.87 -24.67
CA THR A 65 1.77 3.86 -23.92
C THR A 65 0.76 4.52 -22.98
N GLU A 66 -0.52 4.32 -23.30
CA GLU A 66 -1.72 4.82 -22.61
C GLU A 66 -1.97 4.20 -21.22
N HIS A 67 -1.05 3.37 -20.70
CA HIS A 67 -1.14 2.90 -19.32
C HIS A 67 -0.75 4.05 -18.38
N GLN A 68 -1.79 4.71 -17.86
CA GLN A 68 -1.73 5.76 -16.84
C GLN A 68 -1.29 5.18 -15.49
N GLU A 69 -0.05 4.70 -15.41
CA GLU A 69 0.63 4.41 -14.14
C GLU A 69 0.79 5.74 -13.40
N ASN A 70 0.07 5.89 -12.30
CA ASN A 70 0.00 7.15 -11.54
C ASN A 70 0.68 6.91 -10.19
N PRO A 71 1.73 7.68 -9.82
CA PRO A 71 2.43 7.48 -8.55
C PRO A 71 1.52 7.42 -7.33
N ALA A 72 0.40 8.15 -7.33
CA ALA A 72 -0.57 8.13 -6.24
C ALA A 72 -1.34 6.79 -6.15
N HIS A 73 -1.65 6.16 -7.29
CA HIS A 73 -2.31 4.85 -7.32
C HIS A 73 -1.33 3.77 -6.85
N GLU A 74 -0.10 3.76 -7.39
CA GLU A 74 0.91 2.76 -6.99
C GLU A 74 1.25 2.86 -5.50
N MET A 75 1.30 4.07 -4.94
CA MET A 75 1.46 4.25 -3.49
C MET A 75 0.27 3.67 -2.70
N ALA A 76 -0.96 3.81 -3.20
CA ALA A 76 -2.13 3.22 -2.56
C ALA A 76 -2.09 1.69 -2.63
N ASP A 77 -1.70 1.11 -3.76
CA ASP A 77 -1.56 -0.34 -3.92
C ASP A 77 -0.46 -0.91 -3.01
N ILE A 78 0.69 -0.23 -2.90
CA ILE A 78 1.73 -0.55 -1.92
C ILE A 78 1.16 -0.57 -0.49
N LEU A 79 0.36 0.43 -0.11
CA LEU A 79 -0.23 0.50 1.24
C LEU A 79 -1.23 -0.65 1.47
N ILE A 80 -2.05 -1.00 0.48
CA ILE A 80 -3.03 -2.09 0.56
C ILE A 80 -2.32 -3.43 0.71
N VAL A 81 -1.30 -3.70 -0.12
CA VAL A 81 -0.54 -4.95 -0.05
C VAL A 81 0.27 -5.03 1.25
N LEU A 82 0.87 -3.93 1.71
CA LEU A 82 1.58 -3.89 2.99
C LEU A 82 0.64 -4.16 4.17
N ALA A 83 -0.55 -3.55 4.20
CA ALA A 83 -1.56 -3.82 5.22
C ALA A 83 -2.05 -5.27 5.18
N THR A 84 -2.13 -5.86 3.99
CA THR A 84 -2.47 -7.28 3.83
C THR A 84 -1.42 -8.19 4.47
N ILE A 85 -0.13 -7.90 4.24
CA ILE A 85 0.99 -8.62 4.85
C ILE A 85 0.93 -8.46 6.37
N ALA A 86 0.74 -7.24 6.87
CA ALA A 86 0.63 -6.96 8.30
C ALA A 86 -0.51 -7.76 8.95
N ASN A 87 -1.69 -7.76 8.34
CA ASN A 87 -2.85 -8.52 8.82
C ASN A 87 -2.59 -10.03 8.89
N ARG A 88 -1.87 -10.60 7.93
CA ARG A 88 -1.55 -12.04 7.90
C ARG A 88 -0.47 -12.44 8.91
N LEU A 89 0.38 -11.49 9.28
CA LEU A 89 1.44 -11.66 10.29
C LEU A 89 0.99 -11.24 11.69
N ASP A 90 -0.27 -10.84 11.87
CA ASP A 90 -0.83 -10.33 13.13
C ASP A 90 -0.06 -9.11 13.67
N ILE A 91 0.32 -8.20 12.77
CA ILE A 91 1.05 -6.97 13.08
C ILE A 91 0.08 -5.79 13.12
N ASP A 92 0.03 -5.07 14.24
CA ASP A 92 -0.59 -3.74 14.31
C ASP A 92 0.37 -2.69 13.71
N LEU A 93 -0.01 -2.10 12.58
CA LEU A 93 0.82 -1.11 11.89
C LEU A 93 1.03 0.16 12.72
N GLY A 94 0.00 0.58 13.46
CA GLY A 94 0.08 1.78 14.31
C GLY A 94 1.07 1.60 15.44
N GLU A 95 1.06 0.46 16.12
CA GLU A 95 2.04 0.11 17.15
C GLU A 95 3.44 -0.05 16.57
N ALA A 96 3.57 -0.76 15.44
CA ALA A 96 4.85 -0.96 14.76
C ALA A 96 5.53 0.37 14.41
N ILE A 97 4.78 1.34 13.87
CA ILE A 97 5.29 2.68 13.56
C ILE A 97 5.70 3.43 14.83
N ARG A 98 4.86 3.44 15.87
CA ARG A 98 5.18 4.12 17.15
C ARG A 98 6.45 3.55 17.78
N ALA A 99 6.57 2.23 17.85
CA ALA A 99 7.75 1.56 18.38
C ALA A 99 9.00 1.89 17.56
N LYS A 100 8.87 1.92 16.23
CA LYS A 100 9.98 2.24 15.33
C LYS A 100 10.45 3.68 15.47
N GLU A 101 9.53 4.63 15.60
CA GLU A 101 9.84 6.05 15.78
C GLU A 101 10.48 6.35 17.13
N GLN A 102 10.09 5.66 18.21
CA GLN A 102 10.77 5.76 19.50
C GLN A 102 12.24 5.33 19.40
N ILE A 103 12.50 4.23 18.66
CA ILE A 103 13.88 3.79 18.38
C ILE A 103 14.61 4.87 17.56
N ASN A 104 13.99 5.40 16.51
CA ASN A 104 14.60 6.41 15.64
C ASN A 104 14.91 7.72 16.37
N ALA A 105 14.06 8.14 17.31
CA ALA A 105 14.28 9.32 18.14
C ALA A 105 15.51 9.21 19.04
N SER A 106 15.92 7.99 19.41
CA SER A 106 17.15 7.75 20.17
C SER A 106 18.42 7.73 19.30
N ARG A 107 18.29 7.77 17.96
CA ARG A 107 19.42 7.73 17.03
C ARG A 107 19.97 9.13 16.79
N ARG A 108 21.29 9.29 16.89
CA ARG A 108 21.99 10.45 16.33
C ARG A 108 22.40 10.09 14.91
N TRP A 109 21.86 10.83 13.96
CA TRP A 109 22.27 10.76 12.56
C TRP A 109 23.49 11.68 12.42
N SER A 110 24.62 11.11 12.01
CA SER A 110 25.87 11.81 11.73
C SER A 110 26.28 11.55 10.29
#